data_AF-A0A7C8CK82-F1
#
_entry.id   AF-A0A7C8CK82-F1
#
_cell.length_a   1.000
_cell.length_b   1.000
_cell.length_c   1.000
_cell.angle_alpha   90.00
_cell.angle_beta   90.00
_cell.angle_gamma   90.00
#
_symmetry.space_group_name_H-M   'P 1'
#
loop_
_entity.id
_entity.type
_entity.pdbx_description
1 polymer ?
#
loop_
_entity_poly.entity_id
_entity_poly.type
_entity_poly.pdbx_seq_one_letter_code
_entity_poly.pdbx_strand_id
1 'polypeptide(L)' 'MQAKSGSEIMIADNAEAFAQCVVELYENKERWETLASNGLRNVEQSFSLDVAEANLREILRLHGRG' A
#
# COMPACT_ATOMS: atom_id res chain seq x y z
N MET A 1 -1.68 4.73 -5.43
CA MET A 1 -1.25 3.78 -4.39
C MET A 1 -0.13 2.92 -4.96
N GLN A 2 1.09 3.09 -4.48
CA GLN A 2 2.20 2.18 -4.80
C GLN A 2 2.44 1.33 -3.56
N ALA A 3 2.18 0.03 -3.67
CA ALA A 3 2.51 -0.94 -2.64
C ALA A 3 3.75 -1.72 -3.07
N LYS A 4 4.74 -1.84 -2.20
CA LYS A 4 5.97 -2.60 -2.41
C LYS A 4 5.76 -4.05 -1.98
N SER A 5 5.82 -4.93 -2.97
CA SER A 5 5.79 -6.38 -2.74
C SER A 5 6.95 -6.79 -1.82
N GLY A 6 6.67 -7.66 -0.86
CA GLY A 6 7.62 -8.17 0.14
C GLY A 6 7.77 -7.31 1.40
N SER A 7 7.43 -6.02 1.36
CA SER A 7 7.56 -5.14 2.55
C SER A 7 6.21 -4.79 3.19
N GLU A 8 5.15 -4.67 2.40
CA GLU A 8 3.81 -4.30 2.88
C GLU A 8 2.67 -5.17 2.31
N ILE A 9 2.96 -5.92 1.25
CA ILE A 9 2.02 -6.87 0.64
C ILE A 9 2.81 -8.05 0.06
N MET A 10 2.20 -9.22 -0.04
CA MET A 10 2.74 -10.32 -0.86
C MET A 10 1.86 -10.47 -2.11
N ILE A 11 2.50 -10.61 -3.25
CA ILE A 11 1.84 -10.73 -4.55
C ILE A 11 2.21 -12.09 -5.14
N ALA A 12 1.22 -12.77 -5.69
CA ALA A 12 1.37 -14.08 -6.32
C ALA A 12 0.72 -14.08 -7.70
N ASP A 13 1.38 -14.71 -8.67
CA ASP A 13 0.95 -14.74 -10.07
C ASP A 13 -0.12 -15.81 -10.34
N ASN A 14 -0.31 -16.75 -9.42
CA ASN A 14 -1.27 -17.84 -9.55
C ASN A 14 -1.84 -18.27 -8.18
N ALA A 15 -2.88 -19.11 -8.23
CA ALA A 15 -3.62 -19.53 -7.05
C ALA A 15 -2.78 -20.36 -6.06
N GLU A 16 -1.86 -21.19 -6.55
CA GLU A 16 -1.00 -22.02 -5.70
C GLU A 16 -0.01 -21.16 -4.92
N ALA A 17 0.65 -20.23 -5.61
CA ALA A 17 1.55 -19.25 -5.00
C ALA A 17 0.79 -18.35 -4.00
N PHE A 18 -0.46 -17.97 -4.30
CA PHE A 18 -1.31 -17.24 -3.36
C PHE A 18 -1.59 -18.05 -2.10
N ALA A 19 -1.95 -19.33 -2.22
CA ALA A 19 -2.19 -20.20 -1.07
C ALA A 19 -0.94 -20.35 -0.20
N GLN A 20 0.24 -20.48 -0.80
CA GLN A 20 1.52 -20.51 -0.09
C GLN A 20 1.77 -19.20 0.66
N CYS A 21 1.51 -18.05 0.03
CA CYS A 21 1.59 -16.75 0.70
C CYS A 21 0.67 -16.67 1.93
N VAL A 22 -0.56 -17.19 1.82
CA VAL A 22 -1.50 -17.21 2.96
C VAL A 22 -0.94 -18.08 4.09
N VAL A 23 -0.54 -19.32 3.79
CA VAL A 23 0.02 -20.25 4.79
C VAL A 23 1.23 -19.63 5.49
N GLU A 24 2.18 -19.08 4.72
CA GLU A 24 3.38 -18.44 5.25
C GLU A 24 3.06 -17.30 6.24
N LEU A 25 2.06 -16.48 5.95
CA LEU A 25 1.64 -15.40 6.83
C LEU A 25 0.94 -15.89 8.09
N TYR A 26 0.16 -16.97 8.00
CA TYR A 26 -0.50 -17.57 9.17
C TYR A 26 0.50 -18.29 10.08
N GLU A 27 1.55 -18.88 9.53
CA GLU A 27 2.57 -19.59 10.30
C GLU A 27 3.62 -18.64 10.91
N ASN A 28 3.86 -17.47 10.30
CA ASN A 28 4.85 -16.50 10.76
C ASN A 28 4.20 -15.19 11.24
N LYS A 29 3.90 -15.14 12.53
CA LYS A 29 3.29 -13.98 13.19
C LYS A 29 4.13 -12.69 13.07
N GLU A 30 5.44 -12.77 13.18
CA GLU A 30 6.31 -11.58 13.08
C GLU A 30 6.24 -10.96 11.68
N ARG A 31 6.25 -11.81 10.66
CA ARG A 31 6.09 -11.40 9.26
C ARG A 31 4.72 -10.80 9.01
N TRP A 32 3.66 -11.41 9.56
CA TRP A 32 2.30 -10.86 9.53
C TRP A 32 2.25 -9.44 10.12
N GLU A 33 2.75 -9.26 11.34
CA GLU A 33 2.70 -7.98 12.06
C GLU A 33 3.51 -6.90 11.32
N THR A 34 4.67 -7.26 10.77
CA THR A 34 5.51 -6.34 9.99
C THR A 34 4.81 -5.86 8.73
N LEU A 35 4.25 -6.78 7.93
CA LEU A 35 3.51 -6.45 6.71
C LEU A 35 2.29 -5.59 7.02
N ALA A 36 1.50 -5.95 8.04
CA ALA A 36 0.32 -5.19 8.45
C ALA A 36 0.65 -3.76 8.90
N SER A 37 1.70 -3.60 9.71
CA SER A 37 2.18 -2.29 10.18
C SER A 37 2.67 -1.41 9.02
N ASN A 38 3.43 -2.00 8.10
CA ASN A 38 3.94 -1.27 6.93
C ASN A 38 2.81 -0.88 5.97
N GLY A 39 1.87 -1.78 5.71
CA GLY A 39 0.71 -1.50 4.87
C GLY A 39 -0.18 -0.40 5.44
N LEU A 40 -0.46 -0.44 6.76
CA LEU A 40 -1.23 0.61 7.42
C LEU A 40 -0.54 1.98 7.29
N ARG A 41 0.77 2.04 7.56
CA ARG A 41 1.56 3.27 7.47
C ARG A 41 1.55 3.84 6.05
N ASN A 42 1.66 2.99 5.03
CA ASN A 42 1.62 3.44 3.64
C ASN A 42 0.25 3.99 3.25
N VAL A 43 -0.84 3.39 3.74
CA VAL A 43 -2.21 3.90 3.55
C VAL A 43 -2.37 5.25 4.24
N GLU A 44 -1.96 5.39 5.50
CA GLU A 44 -2.02 6.65 6.25
C GLU A 44 -1.24 7.77 5.54
N GLN A 45 -0.06 7.46 5.02
CA GLN A 45 0.77 8.40 4.27
C GLN A 45 0.16 8.75 2.91
N SER A 46 -0.47 7.80 2.23
CA SER A 46 -0.99 8.00 0.87
C SER A 46 -2.40 8.59 0.82
N PHE A 47 -3.20 8.45 1.88
CA PHE A 47 -4.62 8.84 1.93
C PHE A 47 -4.92 9.94 2.95
N SER A 48 -3.91 10.68 3.43
CA SER A 48 -4.14 11.88 4.23
C SER A 48 -4.93 12.95 3.43
N LEU A 49 -5.80 13.68 4.12
CA LEU A 49 -6.41 14.92 3.64
C LEU A 49 -5.36 15.89 3.07
N ASP A 50 -4.17 15.93 3.68
CA ASP A 50 -3.05 16.77 3.23
C ASP A 50 -2.55 16.35 1.83
N VAL A 51 -2.52 15.05 1.54
CA VAL A 51 -2.12 14.52 0.23
C VAL A 51 -3.19 14.81 -0.81
N ALA A 52 -4.47 14.67 -0.45
CA ALA A 52 -5.57 15.06 -1.31
C ALA A 52 -5.54 16.57 -1.63
N GLU A 53 -5.26 17.41 -0.63
CA GLU A 53 -5.14 18.87 -0.79
C GLU A 53 -3.94 19.23 -1.67
N ALA A 54 -2.77 18.63 -1.45
CA ALA A 54 -1.57 18.86 -2.27
C ALA A 54 -1.81 18.49 -3.75
N ASN A 55 -2.42 17.31 -3.99
CA ASN A 55 -2.79 16.87 -5.33
C ASN A 55 -3.80 17.83 -5.98
N LEU A 56 -4.80 18.29 -5.23
CA LEU A 56 -5.79 19.23 -5.72
C LEU A 56 -5.16 20.60 -6.07
N ARG A 57 -4.27 21.11 -5.21
CA ARG A 57 -3.50 22.34 -5.47
C ARG A 57 -2.67 22.22 -6.74
N GLU A 58 -2.06 21.07 -6.97
CA GLU A 58 -1.28 20.83 -8.18
C GLU A 58 -2.17 20.78 -9.44
N ILE A 59 -3.30 20.07 -9.39
CA ILE A 59 -4.27 20.03 -10.48
C ILE A 59 -4.80 21.44 -10.80
N LEU A 60 -5.18 22.21 -9.78
CA LEU A 60 -5.66 23.59 -9.94
C LEU A 60 -4.55 24.52 -10.46
N ARG A 61 -3.28 24.32 -10.07
CA ARG A 61 -2.14 25.07 -10.61
C ARG A 61 -1.91 24.77 -12.09
N LEU A 62 -2.04 23.50 -12.49
CA LEU A 62 -1.82 23.06 -13.86
C LEU A 62 -2.96 23.48 -14.81
N HIS A 63 -4.20 23.57 -14.31
CA HIS A 63 -5.38 23.89 -15.13
C HIS A 63 -5.95 25.30 -14.89
N GLY A 64 -5.49 26.02 -13.86
CA GLY A 64 -5.96 27.36 -13.48
C GLY A 64 -5.32 28.51 -14.24
N ARG A 65 -4.66 28.25 -15.38
CA ARG A 65 -4.40 29.27 -16.40
C ARG A 65 -5.39 29.06 -17.55
N GLY A 66 -6.60 29.57 -17.34
CA GLY A 66 -7.60 29.87 -18.35
C GLY A 66 -8.17 31.25 -18.06
#